data_AF-A0A5C7ZYU1-F1
#
_entry.id   AF-A0A5C7ZYU1-F1
#
_cell.length_a   1.000
_cell.length_b   1.000
_cell.length_c   1.000
_cell.angle_alpha   90.00
_cell.angle_beta   90.00
_cell.angle_gamma   90.00
#
_symmetry.space_group_name_H-M   'P 1'
#
loop_
_entity.id
_entity.type
_entity.pdbx_description
1 polymer ?
#
loop_
_entity_poly.entity_id
_entity_poly.type
_entity_poly.pdbx_seq_one_letter_code
_entity_poly.pdbx_strand_id
1 'polypeptide(L)'
;MRVGVGADANTHHVPAWVAAHDLTPSDIDCATAVMLKILDGKCKMGEVDKLVMAALYDAIRDRPGQHFGATEHALIATARQGADEAMKNAIYERRVLAETAISRPVMKAFMAMIRAEGLFAGLAESLEEAD
;
A
#
# COMPACT_ATOMS: atom_id res chain seq x y z
N MET A 1 21.03 8.24 -14.97
CA MET A 1 20.27 7.76 -13.81
C MET A 1 19.33 6.66 -14.30
N ARG A 2 19.72 5.38 -14.18
CA ARG A 2 18.88 4.22 -14.55
C ARG A 2 18.29 3.66 -13.26
N VAL A 3 17.18 4.25 -12.83
CA VAL A 3 16.28 3.66 -11.83
C VAL A 3 15.04 3.31 -12.65
N GLY A 4 14.78 2.03 -12.91
CA GLY A 4 13.63 1.64 -13.75
C GLY A 4 13.53 0.13 -13.95
N VAL A 5 14.57 -0.48 -14.52
CA VAL A 5 14.50 -1.89 -14.97
C VAL A 5 14.22 -2.89 -13.83
N GLY A 6 14.75 -2.65 -12.62
CA GLY A 6 14.54 -3.55 -11.47
C GLY A 6 13.21 -3.35 -10.72
N ALA A 7 12.71 -2.11 -10.67
CA ALA A 7 11.45 -1.80 -9.99
C ALA A 7 10.24 -2.27 -10.82
N ASP A 8 10.32 -2.09 -12.15
CA ASP A 8 9.30 -2.56 -13.08
C ASP A 8 9.21 -4.10 -13.08
N ALA A 9 10.36 -4.79 -13.05
CA ALA A 9 10.39 -6.25 -12.97
C ALA A 9 9.74 -6.81 -11.69
N ASN A 10 9.89 -6.14 -10.54
CA ASN A 10 9.33 -6.62 -9.27
C ASN A 10 7.83 -6.32 -9.10
N THR A 11 7.23 -5.52 -9.98
CA THR A 11 5.84 -5.05 -9.84
C THR A 11 4.95 -5.43 -11.03
N HIS A 12 5.52 -5.89 -12.15
CA HIS A 12 4.79 -6.20 -13.38
C HIS A 12 3.66 -7.22 -13.22
N HIS A 13 3.75 -8.11 -12.23
CA HIS A 13 2.75 -9.14 -11.97
C HIS A 13 1.52 -8.63 -11.22
N VAL A 14 1.63 -7.48 -10.53
CA VAL A 14 0.59 -6.98 -9.63
C VAL A 14 -0.75 -6.74 -10.32
N PRO A 15 -0.85 -6.13 -11.52
CA PRO A 15 -2.13 -5.97 -12.20
C PRO A 15 -2.82 -7.31 -12.53
N ALA A 16 -2.04 -8.32 -12.94
CA ALA A 16 -2.56 -9.65 -13.21
C ALA A 16 -3.05 -10.33 -11.93
N TRP A 17 -2.30 -10.18 -10.83
CA TRP A 17 -2.71 -10.65 -9.51
C TRP A 17 -4.03 -9.98 -9.08
N VAL A 18 -4.15 -8.66 -9.20
CA VAL A 18 -5.36 -7.89 -8.86
C VAL A 18 -6.58 -8.26 -9.71
N ALA A 19 -6.38 -8.72 -10.94
CA ALA A 19 -7.45 -9.21 -11.82
C ALA A 19 -7.90 -10.63 -11.46
N ALA A 20 -7.04 -11.42 -10.81
CA ALA A 20 -7.32 -12.80 -10.43
C ALA A 20 -7.93 -12.94 -9.02
N HIS A 21 -7.94 -11.87 -8.21
CA HIS A 21 -8.40 -11.89 -6.82
C HIS A 21 -9.51 -10.87 -6.58
N ASP A 22 -10.60 -11.32 -5.95
CA ASP A 22 -11.76 -10.51 -5.60
C ASP A 22 -11.51 -9.75 -4.29
N LEU A 23 -10.83 -8.61 -4.41
CA LEU A 23 -10.57 -7.72 -3.28
C LEU A 23 -11.85 -7.01 -2.81
N THR A 24 -12.11 -7.07 -1.52
CA THR A 24 -13.24 -6.39 -0.88
C THR A 24 -12.95 -4.90 -0.66
N PRO A 25 -13.97 -4.05 -0.43
CA PRO A 25 -13.75 -2.66 -0.04
C PRO A 25 -12.86 -2.48 1.20
N SER A 26 -12.86 -3.44 2.13
CA SER A 26 -11.98 -3.44 3.30
C SER A 26 -10.50 -3.69 2.94
N ASP A 27 -10.24 -4.51 1.92
CA ASP A 27 -8.89 -4.74 1.41
C ASP A 27 -8.34 -3.49 0.71
N ILE A 28 -9.19 -2.75 -0.01
CA ILE A 28 -8.84 -1.46 -0.61
C ILE A 28 -8.40 -0.45 0.47
N ASP A 29 -9.15 -0.39 1.58
CA ASP A 29 -8.78 0.47 2.71
C ASP A 29 -7.44 0.05 3.32
N CYS A 30 -7.19 -1.26 3.47
CA CYS A 30 -5.92 -1.77 3.99
C CYS A 30 -4.74 -1.36 3.11
N ALA A 31 -4.85 -1.53 1.79
CA ALA A 31 -3.81 -1.10 0.85
C ALA A 31 -3.61 0.43 0.87
N THR A 32 -4.70 1.19 0.97
CA THR A 32 -4.64 2.67 1.11
C THR A 32 -3.92 3.08 2.39
N ALA A 33 -4.21 2.43 3.52
CA ALA A 33 -3.53 2.68 4.79
C ALA A 33 -2.04 2.34 4.71
N VAL A 34 -1.66 1.24 4.04
CA VAL A 34 -0.24 0.91 3.82
C VAL A 34 0.43 1.96 2.93
N MET A 35 -0.22 2.45 1.88
CA MET A 35 0.32 3.52 1.03
C MET A 35 0.59 4.81 1.83
N LEU A 36 -0.31 5.19 2.75
CA LEU A 36 -0.09 6.33 3.65
C LEU A 36 1.12 6.10 4.56
N LYS A 37 1.29 4.88 5.08
CA LYS A 37 2.47 4.48 5.89
C LYS A 37 3.77 4.51 5.10
N ILE A 38 3.72 4.25 3.80
CA ILE A 38 4.89 4.35 2.92
C ILE A 38 5.27 5.83 2.77
N LEU A 39 4.30 6.70 2.52
CA LEU A 39 4.53 8.13 2.29
C LEU A 39 5.03 8.88 3.54
N ASP A 40 4.63 8.49 4.74
CA ASP A 40 5.12 9.10 5.98
C ASP A 40 6.31 8.37 6.63
N GLY A 41 6.83 7.34 5.95
CA GLY A 41 7.99 6.58 6.41
C GLY A 41 7.75 5.69 7.63
N LYS A 42 6.49 5.37 7.98
CA LYS A 42 6.14 4.45 9.08
C LYS A 42 5.99 2.99 8.65
N CYS A 43 6.06 2.69 7.35
CA CYS A 43 6.05 1.32 6.84
C CYS A 43 7.40 0.63 7.07
N LYS A 44 7.38 -0.51 7.77
CA LYS A 44 8.56 -1.32 8.11
C LYS A 44 8.90 -2.41 7.06
N MET A 45 8.09 -2.53 6.00
CA MET A 45 8.33 -3.52 4.96
C MET A 45 9.64 -3.23 4.21
N GLY A 46 10.16 -4.24 3.53
CA GLY A 46 11.26 -4.10 2.60
C GLY A 46 11.06 -3.07 1.52
N GLU A 47 12.15 -2.56 0.91
CA GLU A 47 12.02 -1.64 -0.22
C GLU A 47 11.31 -2.31 -1.42
N VAL A 48 11.59 -3.58 -1.70
CA VAL A 48 10.89 -4.35 -2.74
C VAL A 48 9.41 -4.52 -2.40
N ASP A 49 9.11 -4.91 -1.16
CA ASP A 49 7.73 -5.08 -0.68
C ASP A 49 6.92 -3.78 -0.72
N LYS A 50 7.55 -2.64 -0.37
CA LYS A 50 6.93 -1.31 -0.49
C LYS A 50 6.60 -0.96 -1.93
N LEU A 51 7.46 -1.31 -2.90
CA LEU A 51 7.17 -1.11 -4.32
C LEU A 51 5.97 -1.95 -4.76
N VAL A 52 5.89 -3.20 -4.34
CA VAL A 52 4.74 -4.08 -4.62
C VAL A 52 3.46 -3.55 -3.99
N MET A 53 3.50 -3.11 -2.74
CA MET A 53 2.34 -2.49 -2.09
C MET A 53 1.90 -1.18 -2.74
N ALA A 54 2.85 -0.36 -3.19
CA ALA A 54 2.54 0.86 -3.95
C ALA A 54 1.89 0.54 -5.30
N ALA A 55 2.37 -0.50 -6.00
CA ALA A 55 1.78 -0.99 -7.25
C ALA A 55 0.39 -1.60 -7.02
N LEU A 56 0.18 -2.32 -5.90
CA LEU A 56 -1.12 -2.87 -5.52
C LEU A 56 -2.11 -1.73 -5.31
N TYR A 57 -1.74 -0.72 -4.52
CA TYR A 57 -2.53 0.48 -4.34
C TYR A 57 -2.88 1.14 -5.68
N ASP A 58 -1.90 1.32 -6.57
CA ASP A 58 -2.14 1.96 -7.87
C ASP A 58 -3.10 1.18 -8.76
N ALA A 59 -3.06 -0.16 -8.72
CA ALA A 59 -3.95 -1.02 -9.49
C ALA A 59 -5.40 -1.02 -8.97
N ILE A 60 -5.64 -0.56 -7.74
CA ILE A 60 -6.96 -0.64 -7.09
C ILE A 60 -7.52 0.70 -6.64
N ARG A 61 -6.78 1.81 -6.77
CA ARG A 61 -7.17 3.15 -6.26
C ARG A 61 -8.47 3.73 -6.84
N ASP A 62 -8.94 3.19 -7.96
CA ASP A 62 -10.20 3.63 -8.59
C ASP A 62 -11.41 2.77 -8.12
N ARG A 63 -11.16 1.76 -7.27
CA ARG A 63 -12.21 0.94 -6.65
C ARG A 63 -12.65 1.58 -5.32
N PRO A 64 -13.94 1.47 -4.94
CA PRO A 64 -14.42 2.03 -3.69
C PRO A 64 -13.87 1.26 -2.48
N GLY A 65 -13.29 1.98 -1.52
CA GLY A 65 -13.00 1.46 -0.18
C GLY A 65 -14.23 1.48 0.74
N GLN A 66 -14.13 0.82 1.88
CA GLN A 66 -15.21 0.81 2.89
C GLN A 66 -15.26 2.13 3.66
N HIS A 67 -14.09 2.74 3.91
CA HIS A 67 -13.92 3.96 4.69
C HIS A 67 -13.19 5.06 3.92
N PHE A 68 -12.31 4.69 2.98
CA PHE A 68 -11.48 5.60 2.22
C PHE A 68 -11.84 5.65 0.75
N GLY A 69 -11.60 6.79 0.12
CA GLY A 69 -11.92 7.01 -1.29
C GLY A 69 -11.25 8.25 -1.86
N ALA A 70 -12.00 9.04 -2.63
CA ALA A 70 -11.44 10.12 -3.46
C ALA A 70 -10.56 11.11 -2.68
N THR A 71 -10.90 11.43 -1.43
CA THR A 71 -10.13 12.35 -0.58
C THR A 71 -8.74 11.79 -0.26
N GLU A 72 -8.66 10.53 0.15
CA GLU A 72 -7.38 9.85 0.42
C GLU A 72 -6.56 9.72 -0.85
N HIS A 73 -7.19 9.34 -1.96
CA HIS A 73 -6.49 9.18 -3.24
C HIS A 73 -5.93 10.51 -3.77
N ALA A 74 -6.66 11.61 -3.62
CA ALA A 74 -6.18 12.95 -3.97
C ALA A 74 -5.01 13.39 -3.07
N LEU A 75 -5.10 13.11 -1.76
CA LEU A 75 -4.02 13.38 -0.82
C LEU A 75 -2.74 12.59 -1.19
N ILE A 76 -2.88 11.29 -1.45
CA ILE A 76 -1.77 10.42 -1.87
C ILE A 76 -1.17 10.89 -3.20
N ALA A 77 -2.00 11.25 -4.18
CA ALA A 77 -1.54 11.75 -5.47
C ALA A 77 -0.73 13.05 -5.33
N THR A 78 -1.15 13.94 -4.43
CA THR A 78 -0.45 15.19 -4.15
C THR A 78 0.88 14.93 -3.43
N ALA A 79 0.87 14.10 -2.38
CA ALA A 79 2.07 13.77 -1.62
C ALA A 79 3.17 13.09 -2.46
N ARG A 80 2.78 12.29 -3.46
CA ARG A 80 3.73 11.66 -4.41
C ARG A 80 4.48 12.68 -5.29
N GLN A 81 3.95 13.89 -5.48
CA GLN A 81 4.62 14.96 -6.24
C GLN A 81 5.64 15.74 -5.37
N GLY A 82 5.61 15.53 -4.07
CA GLY A 82 6.43 16.23 -3.08
C GLY A 82 5.60 16.59 -1.85
N ALA A 83 6.21 16.48 -0.67
CA ALA A 83 5.56 16.79 0.59
C ALA A 83 6.33 17.90 1.33
N ASP A 84 5.72 19.08 1.41
CA ASP A 84 6.11 20.10 2.38
C ASP A 84 5.64 19.69 3.79
N GLU A 85 5.96 20.50 4.81
CA GLU A 85 5.59 20.18 6.19
C GLU A 85 4.08 20.09 6.40
N ALA A 86 3.29 20.90 5.68
CA ALA A 86 1.84 20.84 5.75
C ALA A 86 1.31 19.51 5.19
N MET A 87 1.86 19.07 4.05
CA MET A 87 1.52 17.79 3.43
C MET A 87 1.94 16.60 4.31
N LYS A 88 3.12 16.66 4.92
CA LYS A 88 3.57 15.62 5.88
C LYS A 88 2.60 15.50 7.05
N ASN A 89 2.15 16.62 7.61
CA ASN A 89 1.15 16.62 8.69
C ASN A 89 -0.18 16.05 8.22
N ALA A 90 -0.65 16.42 7.02
CA ALA A 90 -1.90 15.89 6.46
C ALA A 90 -1.83 14.36 6.23
N ILE A 91 -0.72 13.83 5.73
CA ILE A 91 -0.51 12.39 5.59
C ILE A 91 -0.48 11.70 6.96
N TYR A 92 0.24 12.29 7.92
CA TYR A 92 0.30 11.76 9.29
C TYR A 92 -1.11 11.65 9.91
N GLU A 93 -1.89 12.73 9.87
CA GLU A 93 -3.26 12.75 10.39
C GLU A 93 -4.13 11.71 9.69
N ARG A 94 -4.03 11.61 8.37
CA ARG A 94 -4.81 10.62 7.61
C ARG A 94 -4.40 9.19 7.92
N ARG A 95 -3.10 8.91 8.10
CA ARG A 95 -2.63 7.58 8.54
C ARG A 95 -3.19 7.24 9.92
N VAL A 96 -3.16 8.16 10.88
CA VAL A 96 -3.71 7.92 12.23
C VAL A 96 -5.21 7.61 12.18
N LEU A 97 -5.95 8.34 11.35
CA LEU A 97 -7.37 8.04 11.11
C LEU A 97 -7.54 6.64 10.52
N ALA A 98 -6.71 6.27 9.54
CA ALA A 98 -6.73 4.94 8.94
C ALA A 98 -6.43 3.81 9.93
N GLU A 99 -5.45 3.98 10.81
CA GLU A 99 -5.13 3.02 11.87
C GLU A 99 -6.21 2.93 12.95
N THR A 100 -7.02 3.97 13.11
CA THR A 100 -8.16 3.97 14.04
C THR A 100 -9.38 3.28 13.42
N ALA A 101 -9.64 3.52 12.13
CA ALA A 101 -10.77 2.92 11.42
C ALA A 101 -10.54 1.43 11.10
N ILE A 102 -9.31 1.04 10.76
CA ILE A 102 -8.95 -0.34 10.43
C ILE A 102 -8.42 -1.04 11.68
N SER A 103 -9.20 -2.01 12.19
CA SER A 103 -8.77 -2.82 13.32
C SER A 103 -7.52 -3.66 12.98
N ARG A 104 -6.67 -3.91 14.00
CA ARG A 104 -5.49 -4.79 13.86
C ARG A 104 -5.83 -6.18 13.28
N PRO A 105 -6.91 -6.87 13.68
CA PRO A 105 -7.30 -8.14 13.07
C PRO A 105 -7.58 -8.04 11.56
N VAL A 106 -8.25 -6.98 11.10
CA VAL A 106 -8.55 -6.77 9.67
C VAL A 106 -7.25 -6.60 8.88
N MET A 107 -6.36 -5.70 9.31
CA MET A 107 -5.06 -5.51 8.66
C MET A 107 -4.23 -6.80 8.64
N LYS A 108 -4.23 -7.56 9.76
CA LYS A 108 -3.50 -8.84 9.82
C LYS A 108 -4.08 -9.88 8.86
N ALA A 109 -5.41 -9.97 8.75
CA ALA A 109 -6.08 -10.88 7.83
C ALA A 109 -5.76 -10.53 6.37
N PHE A 110 -5.87 -9.25 6.00
CA PHE A 110 -5.48 -8.76 4.67
C PHE A 110 -4.02 -9.12 4.34
N MET A 111 -3.09 -8.76 5.24
CA MET A 111 -1.67 -9.03 5.05
C MET A 111 -1.33 -10.53 4.99
N ALA A 112 -2.09 -11.39 5.67
CA ALA A 112 -1.93 -12.84 5.58
C ALA A 112 -2.44 -13.37 4.24
N MET A 113 -3.61 -12.90 3.79
CA MET A 113 -4.21 -13.26 2.51
C MET A 113 -3.26 -12.94 1.35
N ILE A 114 -2.80 -11.70 1.21
CA ILE A 114 -1.96 -11.30 0.06
C ILE A 114 -0.62 -12.06 0.01
N ARG A 115 -0.10 -12.50 1.17
CA ARG A 115 1.10 -13.34 1.24
C ARG A 115 0.82 -14.77 0.84
N ALA A 116 -0.26 -15.36 1.36
CA ALA A 116 -0.67 -16.72 1.05
C ALA A 116 -1.01 -16.88 -0.45
N GLU A 117 -1.58 -15.84 -1.04
CA GLU A 117 -1.94 -15.76 -2.46
C GLU A 117 -0.78 -15.30 -3.36
N GLY A 118 0.43 -15.19 -2.80
CA GLY A 118 1.66 -15.06 -3.58
C GLY A 118 1.91 -13.68 -4.17
N LEU A 119 1.30 -12.60 -3.64
CA LEU A 119 1.57 -11.24 -4.11
C LEU A 119 3.07 -10.89 -4.05
N PHE A 120 3.79 -11.42 -3.06
CA PHE A 120 5.23 -11.22 -2.87
C PHE A 120 6.09 -12.40 -3.34
N ALA A 121 5.51 -13.42 -3.97
CA ALA A 121 6.23 -14.66 -4.29
C ALA A 121 7.35 -14.43 -5.32
N GLY A 122 8.51 -15.06 -5.09
CA GLY A 122 9.66 -14.99 -6.01
C GLY A 122 10.44 -13.68 -5.94
N LEU A 123 10.11 -12.79 -5.01
CA LEU A 123 10.89 -11.59 -4.73
C LEU A 123 12.00 -11.92 -3.73
N ALA A 124 13.18 -11.33 -3.91
CA ALA A 124 14.24 -11.44 -2.91
C ALA A 124 13.79 -10.73 -1.63
N GLU A 125 13.39 -11.50 -0.61
CA GLU A 125 12.95 -10.98 0.69
C GLU A 125 14.01 -10.06 1.30
N SER A 126 13.56 -8.92 1.83
CA SER A 126 14.26 -8.30 2.95
C SER A 126 13.51 -8.64 4.23
N LEU A 127 14.17 -9.45 5.06
CA LEU A 127 13.74 -9.86 6.39
C LEU A 127 13.31 -8.66 7.25
N GLU A 128 12.09 -8.67 7.78
CA GLU A 128 11.85 -8.96 9.22
C GLU A 128 10.38 -8.71 9.62
N GLU A 129 9.79 -9.75 10.21
CA GLU A 129 8.69 -9.64 11.17
C GLU A 129 9.22 -8.98 12.45
N ALA A 130 8.56 -7.92 12.92
CA ALA A 130 8.76 -7.42 14.27
C ALA A 130 7.45 -7.60 15.04
N ASP A 131 7.47 -8.57 15.96
CA ASP A 131 6.49 -8.84 17.02
C ASP A 131 6.15 -7.57 17.83
#